data_AF-A0A7V7WKC5-F1
#
_entry.id   AF-A0A7V7WKC5-F1
#
_cell.length_a   1.000
_cell.length_b   1.000
_cell.length_c   1.000
_cell.angle_alpha   90.00
_cell.angle_beta   90.00
_cell.angle_gamma   90.00
#
_symmetry.space_group_name_H-M   'P 1'
#
loop_
_entity.id
_entity.type
_entity.pdbx_description
1 polymer ?
#
loop_
_entity_poly.entity_id
_entity_poly.type
_entity_poly.pdbx_seq_one_letter_code
_entity_poly.pdbx_strand_id
1 'polypeptide(L)'
;MTIAEICILVSCLLPIACAGLAKSKGFGKPRRLGGFDNHNPRQWLAKLEGWQARANAAQLNSFEALPIFIAGVLIAERMQAPVGRIDGLALLFVACRMGYIAAYLADRPNVRSILWVIGLGASVALYFVG
;
A
#
# COMPACT_ATOMS: atom_id res chain seq x y z
N MET A 1 10.31 -18.97 5.08
CA MET A 1 9.30 -17.94 4.80
C MET A 1 8.43 -18.40 3.66
N THR A 2 7.11 -18.33 3.78
CA THR A 2 6.16 -18.59 2.69
C THR A 2 6.13 -17.41 1.72
N ILE A 3 5.57 -17.60 0.52
CA ILE A 3 5.36 -16.50 -0.42
C ILE A 3 4.39 -15.49 0.18
N ALA A 4 3.35 -15.95 0.89
CA ALA A 4 2.41 -15.10 1.61
C ALA A 4 3.08 -14.21 2.67
N GLU A 5 4.03 -14.73 3.45
CA GLU A 5 4.81 -13.92 4.42
C GLU A 5 5.68 -12.87 3.74
N ILE A 6 6.29 -13.19 2.58
CA ILE A 6 7.01 -12.21 1.76
C ILE A 6 6.04 -11.12 1.26
N CYS A 7 4.82 -11.50 0.88
CA CYS A 7 3.80 -10.55 0.46
C CYS A 7 3.36 -9.61 1.59
N ILE A 8 3.27 -10.10 2.83
CA ILE A 8 3.07 -9.25 4.01
C ILE A 8 4.21 -8.24 4.13
N LEU A 9 5.46 -8.70 4.08
CA LEU A 9 6.63 -7.83 4.20
C LEU A 9 6.64 -6.75 3.11
N VAL A 10 6.45 -7.13 1.85
CA VAL A 10 6.36 -6.20 0.71
C VAL A 10 5.23 -5.19 0.93
N SER A 11 4.07 -5.65 1.37
CA SER A 11 2.91 -4.77 1.63
C SER A 11 3.18 -3.75 2.74
N CYS A 12 3.95 -4.13 3.77
CA CYS A 12 4.38 -3.21 4.82
C CYS A 12 5.37 -2.13 4.33
N LEU A 13 6.17 -2.45 3.31
CA LEU A 13 7.16 -1.54 2.73
C LEU A 13 6.58 -0.57 1.70
N LEU A 14 5.48 -0.94 1.01
CA LEU A 14 4.84 -0.10 -0.02
C LEU A 14 4.42 1.31 0.47
N PRO A 15 3.77 1.49 1.64
CA PRO A 15 3.48 2.83 2.17
C PRO A 15 4.74 3.67 2.40
N ILE A 16 5.85 3.04 2.82
CA ILE A 16 7.13 3.72 3.06
C ILE A 16 7.72 4.21 1.74
N ALA A 17 7.65 3.39 0.69
CA ALA A 17 8.03 3.81 -0.66
C ALA A 17 7.19 4.99 -1.14
N CYS A 18 5.87 4.96 -0.92
CA CYS A 18 4.97 6.07 -1.23
C CYS A 18 5.32 7.34 -0.45
N ALA A 19 5.71 7.21 0.82
CA ALA A 19 6.19 8.34 1.63
C ALA A 19 7.46 8.97 1.03
N GLY A 20 8.39 8.14 0.54
CA GLY A 20 9.58 8.61 -0.17
C GLY A 20 9.24 9.39 -1.43
N LEU A 21 8.31 8.87 -2.23
CA LEU A 21 7.81 9.54 -3.45
C LEU A 21 7.14 10.89 -3.12
N ALA A 22 6.31 10.94 -2.09
CA ALA A 22 5.67 12.17 -1.62
C ALA A 22 6.69 13.23 -1.16
N LYS A 23 7.74 12.79 -0.46
CA LYS A 23 8.80 13.66 0.06
C LYS A 23 9.80 14.16 -0.98
N SER A 24 9.80 13.59 -2.19
CA SER A 24 10.73 13.93 -3.28
C SER A 24 10.89 15.44 -3.55
N LYS A 25 9.80 16.22 -3.45
CA LYS A 25 9.80 17.68 -3.67
C LYS A 25 10.65 18.46 -2.65
N GLY A 26 10.80 17.90 -1.45
CA GLY A 26 11.52 18.50 -0.32
C GLY A 26 12.96 18.03 -0.16
N PHE A 27 13.42 17.06 -0.97
CA PHE A 27 14.79 16.56 -0.90
C PHE A 27 15.80 17.61 -1.37
N GLY A 28 16.91 17.73 -0.64
CA GLY A 28 18.01 18.66 -0.96
C GLY A 28 17.69 20.15 -0.76
N LYS A 29 16.48 20.50 -0.32
CA LYS A 29 16.08 21.90 -0.09
C LYS A 29 16.17 22.27 1.39
N PRO A 30 16.67 23.47 1.73
CA PRO A 30 16.51 24.04 3.07
C PRO A 30 15.02 24.20 3.42
N ARG A 31 14.66 24.00 4.69
CA ARG A 31 13.27 24.11 5.18
C ARG A 31 12.62 25.45 4.84
N ARG A 32 13.38 26.55 4.93
CA ARG A 32 12.92 27.91 4.57
C ARG A 32 12.50 28.07 3.10
N LEU A 33 12.95 27.17 2.23
CA LEU A 33 12.64 27.14 0.79
C LEU A 33 11.68 26.00 0.42
N GLY A 34 10.90 25.51 1.39
CA GLY A 34 9.95 24.41 1.19
C GLY A 34 10.56 23.01 1.24
N GLY A 35 11.78 22.87 1.76
CA GLY A 35 12.39 21.58 2.06
C GLY A 35 11.60 20.75 3.07
N PHE A 36 11.86 19.44 3.09
CA PHE A 36 11.14 18.52 3.97
C PHE A 36 11.29 18.92 5.45
N ASP A 37 10.15 18.98 6.14
CA ASP A 37 10.10 19.33 7.55
C ASP A 37 10.10 18.06 8.43
N ASN A 38 11.25 17.71 9.02
CA ASN A 38 11.33 16.58 9.95
C ASN A 38 10.78 16.84 11.38
N HIS A 39 10.50 18.09 11.76
CA HIS A 39 9.89 18.43 13.05
C HIS A 39 8.36 18.23 12.98
N ASN A 40 7.75 18.57 11.83
CA ASN A 40 6.32 18.45 11.58
C ASN A 40 6.04 17.73 10.24
N PRO A 41 6.45 16.46 10.10
CA PRO A 41 6.41 15.75 8.81
C PRO A 41 4.99 15.56 8.28
N ARG A 42 4.01 15.32 9.18
CA ARG A 42 2.60 15.14 8.79
C ARG A 42 1.98 16.43 8.26
N GLN A 43 2.23 17.57 8.92
CA GLN A 43 1.74 18.87 8.45
C GLN A 43 2.38 19.28 7.13
N TRP A 44 3.67 18.95 6.92
CA TRP A 44 4.33 19.21 5.65
C TRP A 44 3.75 18.37 4.52
N LEU A 45 3.51 17.07 4.75
CA LEU A 45 2.87 16.18 3.78
C LEU A 45 1.45 16.63 3.42
N ALA A 46 0.70 17.19 4.37
CA ALA A 46 -0.65 17.71 4.15
C ALA A 46 -0.71 18.95 3.24
N LYS A 47 0.42 19.66 3.07
CA LYS A 47 0.54 20.83 2.19
C LYS A 47 1.00 20.47 0.78
N LEU A 48 1.24 19.19 0.49
CA LEU A 48 1.62 18.76 -0.84
C LEU A 48 0.47 18.93 -1.82
N GLU A 49 0.82 19.18 -3.07
CA GLU A 49 -0.12 19.32 -4.19
C GLU A 49 0.33 18.42 -5.35
N GLY A 50 -0.55 18.23 -6.34
CA GLY A 50 -0.25 17.46 -7.54
C GLY A 50 0.09 16.00 -7.26
N TRP A 51 1.06 15.45 -7.98
CA TRP A 51 1.38 14.02 -7.91
C TRP A 51 2.00 13.61 -6.56
N GLN A 52 2.67 14.52 -5.84
CA GLN A 52 3.20 14.22 -4.50
C GLN A 52 2.10 14.11 -3.46
N ALA A 53 1.04 14.94 -3.56
CA ALA A 53 -0.16 14.77 -2.73
C ALA A 53 -0.81 13.41 -2.99
N ARG A 54 -0.88 13.02 -4.28
CA ARG A 54 -1.36 11.71 -4.70
C ARG A 54 -0.52 10.56 -4.14
N ALA A 55 0.80 10.69 -4.12
CA ALA A 55 1.68 9.71 -3.47
C ALA A 55 1.43 9.61 -1.95
N ASN A 56 1.22 10.74 -1.27
CA ASN A 56 0.89 10.76 0.16
C ASN A 56 -0.47 10.09 0.44
N ALA A 57 -1.47 10.33 -0.41
CA ALA A 57 -2.77 9.68 -0.28
C ALA A 57 -2.72 8.17 -0.58
N ALA A 58 -1.88 7.75 -1.54
CA ALA A 58 -1.61 6.33 -1.79
C ALA A 58 -0.95 5.63 -0.59
N GLN A 59 -0.03 6.31 0.11
CA GLN A 59 0.55 5.83 1.37
C GLN A 59 -0.54 5.57 2.41
N LEU A 60 -1.41 6.56 2.69
CA LEU A 60 -2.45 6.44 3.71
C LEU A 60 -3.40 5.29 3.39
N ASN A 61 -3.86 5.20 2.15
CA ASN A 61 -4.75 4.11 1.75
C ASN A 61 -4.08 2.73 1.81
N SER A 62 -2.77 2.65 1.56
CA SER A 62 -2.03 1.40 1.68
C SER A 62 -1.95 0.95 3.16
N PHE A 63 -1.81 1.89 4.10
CA PHE A 63 -1.92 1.61 5.54
C PHE A 63 -3.33 1.17 5.96
N GLU A 64 -4.38 1.72 5.36
CA GLU A 64 -5.77 1.31 5.64
C GLU A 64 -6.06 -0.13 5.17
N ALA A 65 -5.48 -0.54 4.04
CA ALA A 65 -5.68 -1.88 3.47
C ALA A 65 -4.82 -2.97 4.14
N LEU A 66 -3.74 -2.59 4.83
CA LEU A 66 -2.78 -3.51 5.43
C LEU A 66 -3.38 -4.44 6.51
N PRO A 67 -4.15 -3.95 7.50
CA PRO A 67 -4.66 -4.78 8.59
C PRO A 67 -5.52 -5.95 8.12
N ILE A 68 -6.45 -5.70 7.18
CA ILE A 68 -7.34 -6.75 6.67
C ILE A 68 -6.57 -7.82 5.91
N PHE A 69 -5.55 -7.43 5.14
CA PHE A 69 -4.71 -8.36 4.41
C PHE A 69 -3.85 -9.23 5.34
N ILE A 70 -3.13 -8.60 6.29
CA ILE A 70 -2.27 -9.31 7.23
C ILE A 70 -3.08 -10.32 8.04
N ALA A 71 -4.21 -9.88 8.63
CA ALA A 71 -5.06 -10.77 9.41
C ALA A 71 -5.64 -11.92 8.57
N GLY A 72 -5.99 -11.65 7.30
CA GLY A 72 -6.47 -12.68 6.38
C GLY A 72 -5.43 -13.78 6.14
N VAL A 73 -4.19 -13.41 5.81
CA VAL A 73 -3.09 -14.38 5.60
C VAL A 73 -2.87 -15.23 6.85
N LEU A 74 -2.74 -14.58 8.02
CA LEU A 74 -2.47 -15.28 9.28
C LEU A 74 -3.62 -16.21 9.69
N ILE A 75 -4.87 -15.83 9.42
CA ILE A 75 -6.04 -16.69 9.66
C ILE A 75 -6.03 -17.89 8.72
N ALA A 76 -5.77 -17.69 7.42
CA ALA A 76 -5.71 -18.77 6.45
C ALA A 76 -4.61 -19.79 6.79
N GLU A 77 -3.43 -19.31 7.21
CA GLU A 77 -2.32 -20.15 7.67
C GLU A 77 -2.70 -20.90 8.95
N ARG A 78 -3.34 -20.24 9.92
CA ARG A 78 -3.83 -20.88 11.16
C ARG A 78 -4.87 -21.96 10.87
N MET A 79 -5.72 -21.76 9.87
CA MET A 79 -6.71 -22.75 9.42
C MET A 79 -6.08 -23.91 8.63
N GLN A 80 -4.78 -23.90 8.38
CA GLN A 80 -4.07 -24.87 7.55
C GLN A 80 -4.66 -24.96 6.14
N ALA A 81 -5.15 -23.83 5.60
CA ALA A 81 -5.69 -23.79 4.24
C ALA A 81 -4.61 -24.16 3.20
N PRO A 82 -5.00 -24.63 2.00
CA PRO A 82 -4.03 -25.02 0.97
C PRO A 82 -3.06 -23.88 0.64
N VAL A 83 -1.75 -24.11 0.86
CA VAL A 83 -0.68 -23.10 0.70
C VAL A 83 -0.76 -22.37 -0.63
N GLY A 84 -0.98 -23.10 -1.73
CA GLY A 84 -1.09 -22.50 -3.07
C GLY A 84 -2.25 -21.49 -3.22
N ARG A 85 -3.35 -21.66 -2.48
CA ARG A 85 -4.45 -20.68 -2.48
C ARG A 85 -4.08 -19.43 -1.69
N ILE A 86 -3.43 -19.59 -0.53
CA ILE A 86 -2.94 -18.47 0.28
C ILE A 86 -1.95 -17.64 -0.53
N ASP A 87 -0.95 -18.29 -1.12
CA ASP A 87 0.08 -17.65 -1.93
C ASP A 87 -0.51 -16.94 -3.16
N GLY A 88 -1.46 -17.58 -3.85
CA GLY A 88 -2.14 -16.98 -4.99
C GLY A 88 -2.92 -15.70 -4.65
N LEU A 89 -3.67 -15.72 -3.54
CA LEU A 89 -4.41 -14.54 -3.06
C LEU A 89 -3.47 -13.45 -2.56
N ALA A 90 -2.37 -13.82 -1.90
CA ALA A 90 -1.36 -12.87 -1.42
C ALA A 90 -0.64 -12.16 -2.58
N LEU A 91 -0.23 -12.90 -3.61
CA LEU A 91 0.36 -12.34 -4.82
C LEU A 91 -0.61 -11.43 -5.57
N LEU A 92 -1.88 -11.84 -5.69
CA LEU A 92 -2.93 -11.02 -6.29
C LEU A 92 -3.10 -9.69 -5.55
N PHE A 93 -3.12 -9.72 -4.21
CA PHE A 93 -3.20 -8.51 -3.40
C PHE A 93 -2.02 -7.57 -3.66
N VAL A 94 -0.78 -8.08 -3.60
CA VAL A 94 0.44 -7.26 -3.83
C VAL A 94 0.44 -6.66 -5.24
N ALA A 95 0.11 -7.45 -6.26
CA ALA A 95 -0.01 -6.97 -7.64
C ALA A 95 -1.05 -5.85 -7.75
N CYS A 96 -2.22 -6.03 -7.13
CA CYS A 96 -3.25 -5.00 -7.08
C CYS A 96 -2.77 -3.74 -6.34
N ARG A 97 -2.00 -3.87 -5.25
CA ARG A 97 -1.45 -2.71 -4.53
C ARG A 97 -0.43 -1.94 -5.37
N MET A 98 0.48 -2.63 -6.05
CA MET A 98 1.46 -1.99 -6.94
C MET A 98 0.75 -1.24 -8.08
N GLY A 99 -0.22 -1.88 -8.73
CA GLY A 99 -1.03 -1.25 -9.77
C GLY A 99 -1.87 -0.09 -9.24
N TYR A 100 -2.45 -0.23 -8.03
CA TYR A 100 -3.24 0.81 -7.39
C TYR A 100 -2.39 2.06 -7.13
N ILE A 101 -1.19 1.90 -6.59
CA ILE A 101 -0.24 3.00 -6.37
C ILE A 101 0.12 3.66 -7.69
N ALA A 102 0.47 2.89 -8.72
CA ALA A 102 0.78 3.42 -10.04
C ALA A 102 -0.39 4.22 -10.64
N ALA A 103 -1.62 3.70 -10.55
CA ALA A 103 -2.83 4.37 -11.00
C ALA A 103 -3.10 5.66 -10.20
N TYR A 104 -2.79 5.67 -8.90
CA TYR A 104 -2.89 6.86 -8.05
C TYR A 104 -1.92 7.95 -8.51
N LEU A 105 -0.66 7.60 -8.77
CA LEU A 105 0.36 8.54 -9.25
C LEU A 105 -0.01 9.12 -10.63
N ALA A 106 -0.51 8.26 -11.53
CA ALA A 106 -0.92 8.58 -12.89
C ALA A 106 -2.32 9.22 -13.01
N ASP A 107 -3.00 9.48 -11.88
CA ASP A 107 -4.32 10.11 -11.82
C ASP A 107 -5.40 9.38 -12.63
N ARG A 108 -5.43 8.04 -12.51
CA ARG A 108 -6.39 7.14 -13.18
C ARG A 108 -7.43 6.61 -12.18
N PRO A 109 -8.50 7.37 -11.87
CA PRO A 109 -9.42 7.03 -10.78
C PRO A 109 -10.18 5.72 -10.99
N ASN A 110 -10.63 5.41 -12.22
CA ASN A 110 -11.39 4.19 -12.49
C ASN A 110 -10.54 2.92 -12.29
N VAL A 111 -9.31 2.94 -12.80
CA VAL A 111 -8.35 1.83 -12.63
C VAL A 111 -8.03 1.63 -11.15
N ARG A 112 -7.81 2.75 -10.43
CA ARG A 112 -7.59 2.74 -8.99
C ARG A 112 -8.73 2.05 -8.25
N SER A 113 -9.98 2.41 -8.52
CA SER A 113 -11.14 1.80 -7.85
C SER A 113 -11.27 0.31 -8.13
N ILE A 114 -11.05 -0.11 -9.38
CA ILE A 114 -11.11 -1.53 -9.77
C ILE A 114 -10.03 -2.34 -9.02
N LEU A 115 -8.78 -1.87 -9.03
CA LEU A 115 -7.69 -2.53 -8.31
C LEU A 115 -7.90 -2.53 -6.79
N TRP A 116 -8.57 -1.50 -6.27
CA TRP A 116 -8.94 -1.45 -4.87
C TRP A 116 -9.91 -2.56 -4.50
N VAL A 117 -10.99 -2.70 -5.28
CA VAL A 117 -12.02 -3.73 -5.06
C VAL A 117 -11.45 -5.13 -5.21
N ILE A 118 -10.64 -5.40 -6.24
CA ILE A 118 -10.00 -6.71 -6.43
C ILE A 118 -9.07 -7.03 -5.26
N GLY A 119 -8.24 -6.06 -4.84
CA GLY A 119 -7.35 -6.25 -3.69
C GLY A 119 -8.12 -6.52 -2.40
N LEU A 120 -9.19 -5.75 -2.13
CA LEU A 120 -10.05 -6.00 -0.97
C LEU A 120 -10.69 -7.40 -1.04
N GLY A 121 -11.20 -7.79 -2.20
CA GLY A 121 -11.77 -9.12 -2.44
C GLY A 121 -10.77 -10.22 -2.15
N ALA A 122 -9.50 -10.06 -2.58
CA ALA A 122 -8.44 -11.01 -2.27
C ALA A 122 -8.16 -11.09 -0.75
N SER A 123 -8.12 -9.96 -0.05
CA SER A 123 -7.95 -9.94 1.40
C SER A 123 -9.11 -10.61 2.14
N VAL A 124 -10.36 -10.36 1.72
CA VAL A 124 -11.55 -10.99 2.31
C VAL A 124 -11.60 -12.49 2.02
N ALA A 125 -11.24 -12.91 0.80
CA ALA A 125 -11.23 -14.32 0.42
C ALA A 125 -10.31 -15.18 1.30
N LEU A 126 -9.20 -14.62 1.81
CA LEU A 126 -8.29 -15.31 2.73
C LEU A 126 -8.98 -15.78 4.02
N TYR A 127 -10.05 -15.12 4.47
CA TYR A 127 -10.79 -15.53 5.67
C TYR A 127 -11.66 -16.78 5.45
N PHE A 128 -11.89 -17.16 4.19
CA PHE A 128 -12.83 -18.22 3.80
C PHE A 128 -12.17 -19.30 2.92
N VAL A 129 -10.84 -19.30 2.79
CA VAL A 129 -10.10 -20.16 1.84
C VAL A 129 -9.78 -21.56 2.38
N GLY A 130 -10.13 -21.82 3.64
CA GLY A 130 -10.00 -23.10 4.33
C GLY A 130 -10.77 -24.25 3.70
#